data_AF-A0A954TWX1-F1
#
_entry.id   AF-A0A954TWX1-F1
#
_cell.length_a   1.000
_cell.length_b   1.000
_cell.length_c   1.000
_cell.angle_alpha   90.00
_cell.angle_beta   90.00
_cell.angle_gamma   90.00
#
_symmetry.space_group_name_H-M   'P 1'
#
loop_
_entity.id
_entity.type
_entity.pdbx_description
1 polymer ?
#
loop_
_entity_poly.entity_id
_entity_poly.type
_entity_poly.pdbx_seq_one_letter_code
_entity_poly.pdbx_strand_id
1 'polypeptide(L)'
;MPDDLIGFVLGALDSAEHEEIRRKVEQDENLRQQVLQVQRSLEPLRWAEEDLAPPVGLAERTCQLVAAVSGGVGSDVGSAIRDLRDEATNDDAYAAADWSSTEINDPVTRPVRSRDPRGSHGNWGAREAAVRQRQWSVADFVVAAGVCLAASCLFFPALINSRYHFQLAGCQNNMRQVGQGLIQFSGDHGGYFPAAASSGPYAAAGIYGPQLVQSKLVPDGRV
;
A
#
# COMPACT_ATOMS: atom_id res chain seq x y z
N MET A 1 7.35 -19.67 6.15
CA MET A 1 7.46 -20.57 4.98
C MET A 1 6.16 -21.32 4.68
N PRO A 2 5.46 -21.97 5.63
CA PRO A 2 4.10 -22.49 5.35
C PRO A 2 3.07 -21.36 5.15
N ASP A 3 3.17 -20.30 5.97
CA ASP A 3 2.26 -19.15 5.92
C ASP A 3 2.34 -18.38 4.60
N ASP A 4 3.54 -18.26 4.04
CA ASP A 4 3.76 -17.57 2.77
C ASP A 4 3.12 -18.32 1.59
N LEU A 5 3.06 -19.66 1.63
CA LEU A 5 2.37 -20.48 0.62
C LEU A 5 0.85 -20.35 0.71
N ILE A 6 0.30 -20.25 1.92
CA ILE A 6 -1.13 -20.00 2.14
C ILE A 6 -1.48 -18.58 1.66
N GLY A 7 -0.66 -17.58 2.01
CA GLY A 7 -0.82 -16.21 1.52
C GLY A 7 -0.74 -16.13 -0.01
N PHE A 8 0.17 -16.88 -0.62
CA PHE A 8 0.26 -17.02 -2.08
C PHE A 8 -1.01 -17.60 -2.69
N VAL A 9 -1.54 -18.70 -2.14
CA VAL A 9 -2.76 -19.35 -2.66
C VAL A 9 -4.02 -18.50 -2.44
N LEU A 10 -4.09 -17.75 -1.34
CA LEU A 10 -5.21 -16.86 -1.02
C LEU A 10 -5.09 -15.47 -1.69
N GLY A 11 -3.99 -15.18 -2.38
CA GLY A 11 -3.73 -13.86 -2.98
C GLY A 11 -3.52 -12.74 -1.94
N ALA A 12 -3.10 -13.09 -0.73
CA ALA A 12 -2.92 -12.17 0.39
C ALA A 12 -1.48 -11.62 0.53
N LEU A 13 -0.57 -12.02 -0.36
CA LEU A 13 0.80 -11.49 -0.44
C LEU A 13 0.88 -10.19 -1.23
N ASP A 14 1.88 -9.36 -0.93
CA ASP A 14 2.20 -8.23 -1.79
C ASP A 14 2.74 -8.68 -3.16
N SER A 15 2.76 -7.76 -4.14
CA SER A 15 3.18 -8.09 -5.51
C SER A 15 4.63 -8.60 -5.64
N ALA A 16 5.54 -8.18 -4.76
CA ALA A 16 6.94 -8.58 -4.82
C ALA A 16 7.15 -9.97 -4.19
N GLU A 17 6.51 -10.22 -3.06
CA GLU A 17 6.50 -11.52 -2.38
C GLU A 17 5.81 -12.59 -3.25
N HIS A 18 4.69 -12.21 -3.89
CA HIS A 18 3.96 -13.09 -4.79
C HIS A 18 4.85 -13.51 -5.98
N GLU A 19 5.58 -12.58 -6.59
CA GLU A 19 6.47 -12.87 -7.72
C GLU A 19 7.72 -13.67 -7.29
N GLU A 20 8.24 -13.43 -6.08
CA GLU A 20 9.32 -14.24 -5.53
C GLU A 20 8.89 -15.70 -5.33
N ILE A 21 7.70 -15.93 -4.76
CA ILE A 21 7.17 -17.28 -4.56
C ILE A 21 6.80 -17.92 -5.89
N ARG A 22 6.22 -17.18 -6.84
CA ARG A 22 5.94 -17.68 -8.19
C ARG A 22 7.21 -18.21 -8.85
N ARG A 23 8.30 -17.44 -8.83
CA ARG A 23 9.59 -17.84 -9.39
C ARG A 23 10.16 -19.09 -8.71
N LYS A 24 10.01 -19.22 -7.39
CA LYS A 24 10.42 -20.43 -6.65
C LYS A 24 9.57 -21.64 -7.03
N VAL A 25 8.27 -21.46 -7.20
CA VAL A 25 7.32 -22.52 -7.62
C VAL A 25 7.59 -22.99 -9.06
N GLU A 26 8.04 -22.10 -9.95
CA GLU A 26 8.45 -22.47 -11.31
C GLU A 26 9.75 -23.28 -11.35
N GLN A 27 10.66 -23.05 -10.41
CA GLN A 27 11.98 -23.67 -10.38
C GLN A 27 12.00 -24.99 -9.58
N ASP A 28 11.12 -25.13 -8.59
CA ASP A 28 11.12 -26.26 -7.66
C ASP A 28 9.81 -27.05 -7.70
N GLU A 29 9.91 -28.29 -8.19
CA GLU A 29 8.80 -29.23 -8.28
C GLU A 29 8.22 -29.59 -6.90
N ASN A 30 9.03 -29.58 -5.83
CA ASN A 30 8.56 -29.86 -4.48
C ASN A 30 7.65 -28.73 -3.96
N LEU A 31 8.05 -27.47 -4.17
CA LEU A 31 7.21 -26.32 -3.86
C LEU A 31 5.90 -26.35 -4.66
N ARG A 32 5.96 -26.77 -5.91
CA ARG A 32 4.77 -26.94 -6.75
C ARG A 32 3.79 -27.97 -6.18
N GLN A 33 4.30 -29.10 -5.66
CA GLN A 33 3.48 -30.10 -4.97
C GLN A 33 2.87 -29.54 -3.67
N GLN A 34 3.61 -28.74 -2.91
CA GLN A 34 3.09 -28.11 -1.69
C GLN A 34 1.97 -27.11 -1.97
N VAL A 35 2.08 -26.29 -3.02
CA VAL A 35 1.00 -25.39 -3.47
C VAL A 35 -0.26 -26.18 -3.82
N LEU A 36 -0.11 -27.28 -4.56
CA LEU A 36 -1.23 -28.16 -4.93
C LEU A 36 -1.88 -28.80 -3.69
N GLN A 37 -1.10 -29.13 -2.67
CA GLN A 37 -1.62 -29.67 -1.42
C GLN A 37 -2.48 -28.64 -0.66
N VAL A 38 -2.01 -27.39 -0.58
CA VAL A 38 -2.76 -26.28 0.04
C VAL A 38 -4.04 -25.98 -0.73
N GLN A 39 -3.99 -25.93 -2.06
CA GLN A 39 -5.19 -25.74 -2.88
C GLN A 39 -6.24 -26.83 -2.63
N ARG A 40 -5.81 -28.09 -2.53
CA ARG A 40 -6.69 -29.24 -2.28
C ARG A 40 -7.29 -29.21 -0.87
N SER A 41 -6.56 -28.72 0.13
CA SER A 41 -7.10 -28.55 1.47
C SER A 41 -8.08 -27.38 1.59
N LEU A 42 -8.03 -26.42 0.66
CA LEU A 42 -8.95 -25.28 0.59
C LEU A 42 -10.18 -25.55 -0.28
N GLU A 43 -10.17 -26.61 -1.10
CA GLU A 43 -11.33 -27.06 -1.89
C GLU A 43 -12.61 -27.21 -1.04
N PRO A 44 -12.57 -27.78 0.18
CA PRO A 44 -13.69 -27.82 1.12
C PRO A 44 -14.37 -26.47 1.42
N LEU A 45 -13.57 -25.40 1.47
CA LEU A 45 -14.04 -24.06 1.83
C LEU A 45 -14.68 -23.34 0.64
N ARG A 46 -14.33 -23.70 -0.60
CA ARG A 46 -14.98 -23.15 -1.80
C ARG A 46 -16.45 -23.52 -1.90
N TRP A 47 -16.86 -24.67 -1.35
CA TRP A 47 -18.28 -25.05 -1.31
C TRP A 47 -19.11 -24.23 -0.31
N ALA A 48 -18.48 -23.42 0.56
CA ALA A 48 -19.17 -22.46 1.43
C ALA A 48 -19.35 -21.07 0.78
N GLU A 49 -18.85 -20.90 -0.45
CA GLU A 49 -19.13 -19.75 -1.31
C GLU A 49 -20.57 -19.92 -1.84
N GLU A 50 -21.57 -19.73 -0.97
CA GLU A 50 -22.92 -19.43 -1.42
C GLU A 50 -22.80 -18.20 -2.33
N ASP A 51 -23.28 -18.30 -3.57
CA ASP A 51 -23.38 -17.19 -4.53
C ASP A 51 -24.31 -16.11 -3.94
N LEU A 52 -23.78 -15.29 -3.02
CA LEU A 52 -24.47 -14.13 -2.52
C LEU A 52 -24.58 -13.16 -3.69
N ALA A 53 -25.79 -13.05 -4.22
CA ALA A 53 -26.10 -12.03 -5.20
C ALA A 53 -25.71 -10.65 -4.62
N PRO A 54 -24.90 -9.86 -5.33
CA PRO A 54 -24.51 -8.54 -4.84
C PRO A 54 -25.76 -7.67 -4.64
N PRO A 55 -25.75 -6.77 -3.65
CA PRO A 55 -26.89 -5.89 -3.41
C PRO A 55 -27.20 -5.06 -4.65
N VAL A 56 -28.50 -4.88 -4.91
CA VAL A 56 -28.99 -4.12 -6.07
C VAL A 56 -28.43 -2.69 -6.06
N GLY A 57 -28.02 -2.19 -7.23
CA GLY A 57 -27.47 -0.84 -7.39
C GLY A 57 -26.00 -0.67 -6.99
N LEU A 58 -25.30 -1.70 -6.48
CA LEU A 58 -23.87 -1.60 -6.16
C LEU A 58 -23.02 -1.24 -7.39
N ALA A 59 -23.26 -1.90 -8.51
CA ALA A 59 -22.56 -1.63 -9.76
C ALA A 59 -22.80 -0.19 -10.24
N GLU A 60 -24.04 0.28 -10.16
CA GLU A 60 -24.40 1.64 -10.57
C GLU A 60 -23.72 2.71 -9.69
N ARG A 61 -23.81 2.57 -8.37
CA ARG A 61 -23.13 3.46 -7.41
C ARG A 61 -21.61 3.46 -7.60
N THR A 62 -21.04 2.30 -7.89
CA THR A 62 -19.60 2.17 -8.16
C THR A 62 -19.22 2.90 -9.45
N CYS A 63 -19.99 2.73 -10.52
CA CYS A 63 -19.77 3.44 -11.78
C CYS A 63 -19.89 4.96 -11.63
N GLN A 64 -20.87 5.44 -10.87
CA GLN A 64 -21.02 6.86 -10.55
C GLN A 64 -19.82 7.40 -9.77
N LEU A 65 -19.34 6.65 -8.78
CA LEU A 65 -18.15 7.02 -8.00
C LEU A 65 -16.90 7.09 -8.88
N VAL A 66 -16.66 6.07 -9.71
CA VAL A 66 -15.52 6.02 -10.63
C VAL A 66 -15.59 7.16 -11.65
N ALA A 67 -16.78 7.47 -12.17
CA ALA A 67 -16.99 8.60 -13.10
C ALA A 67 -16.73 9.95 -12.42
N ALA A 68 -17.20 10.14 -11.19
CA ALA A 68 -16.97 11.36 -10.40
C ALA A 68 -15.47 11.57 -10.10
N VAL A 69 -14.76 10.51 -9.72
CA VAL A 69 -13.30 10.54 -9.48
C VAL A 69 -12.53 10.79 -10.78
N SER A 70 -12.97 10.22 -11.90
CA SER A 70 -12.30 10.37 -13.20
C SER A 70 -12.55 11.74 -13.86
N GLY A 71 -13.66 12.41 -13.54
CA GLY A 71 -14.05 13.70 -14.09
C GLY A 71 -13.52 14.93 -13.34
N GLY A 72 -12.99 14.76 -12.12
CA GLY A 72 -12.55 15.85 -11.25
C GLY A 72 -11.04 15.84 -10.98
N VAL A 73 -10.33 16.81 -11.55
CA VAL A 73 -8.93 17.10 -11.21
C VAL A 73 -8.83 17.56 -9.74
N GLY A 74 -8.43 16.63 -8.86
CA GLY A 74 -7.34 16.86 -7.92
C GLY A 74 -7.56 17.60 -6.59
N SER A 75 -8.76 17.99 -6.14
CA SER A 75 -8.89 18.69 -4.84
C SER A 75 -10.02 18.25 -3.89
N ASP A 76 -11.13 17.67 -4.37
CA ASP A 76 -12.36 17.57 -3.54
C ASP A 76 -12.93 16.14 -3.39
N VAL A 77 -12.10 15.11 -3.54
CA VAL A 77 -12.55 13.70 -3.35
C VAL A 77 -13.07 13.47 -1.92
N GLY A 78 -12.49 14.16 -0.93
CA GLY A 78 -12.86 14.02 0.48
C GLY A 78 -14.18 14.71 0.90
N SER A 79 -14.68 15.68 0.13
CA SER A 79 -16.00 16.28 0.36
C SER A 79 -17.09 15.52 -0.39
N ALA A 80 -16.83 15.09 -1.63
CA ALA A 80 -17.76 14.29 -2.42
C ALA A 80 -18.09 12.94 -1.77
N ILE A 81 -17.11 12.28 -1.14
CA ILE A 81 -17.34 11.06 -0.34
C ILE A 81 -18.19 11.35 0.90
N ARG A 82 -18.10 12.57 1.45
CA ARG A 82 -18.86 12.99 2.64
C ARG A 82 -20.33 13.26 2.28
N ASP A 83 -20.57 13.95 1.17
CA ASP A 83 -21.92 14.24 0.68
C ASP A 83 -22.67 12.95 0.27
N LEU A 84 -21.98 11.99 -0.36
CA LEU A 84 -22.57 10.68 -0.67
C LEU A 84 -22.88 9.84 0.58
N ARG A 85 -22.11 10.04 1.66
CA ARG A 85 -22.34 9.36 2.94
C ARG A 85 -23.59 9.91 3.63
N ASP A 86 -23.80 11.21 3.57
CA ASP A 86 -24.94 11.88 4.21
C ASP A 86 -26.27 11.54 3.49
N GLU A 87 -26.24 11.33 2.17
CA GLU A 87 -27.39 10.82 1.39
C GLU A 87 -27.72 9.35 1.74
N ALA A 88 -26.70 8.51 1.91
CA ALA A 88 -26.86 7.09 2.24
C ALA A 88 -27.33 6.82 3.67
N THR A 89 -27.27 7.81 4.57
CA THR A 89 -27.72 7.68 5.97
C THR A 89 -29.21 7.97 6.19
N ASN A 90 -29.95 8.44 5.18
CA ASN A 90 -31.38 8.75 5.30
C ASN A 90 -32.32 7.61 4.86
N ASP A 91 -31.79 6.49 4.36
CA ASP A 91 -32.59 5.29 4.10
C ASP A 91 -32.56 4.36 5.32
N ASP A 92 -33.66 4.41 6.06
CA ASP A 92 -34.01 3.55 7.20
C ASP A 92 -33.88 2.04 6.85
N ALA A 93 -32.77 1.37 7.22
CA ALA A 93 -32.75 -0.11 7.24
C ALA A 93 -31.65 -0.85 8.02
N TYR A 94 -30.61 -0.21 8.58
CA TYR A 94 -29.63 -0.96 9.40
C TYR A 94 -29.18 -0.15 10.63
N ALA A 95 -29.72 -0.54 11.78
CA ALA A 95 -29.36 0.00 13.08
C ALA A 95 -27.85 -0.11 13.34
N ALA A 96 -27.29 0.99 13.84
CA ALA A 96 -25.91 1.14 14.25
C ALA A 96 -25.48 0.02 15.21
N ALA A 97 -24.47 -0.75 14.79
CA ALA A 97 -23.57 -1.38 15.74
C ALA A 97 -22.79 -0.24 16.43
N ASP A 98 -23.21 0.03 17.66
CA ASP A 98 -22.61 0.92 18.65
C ASP A 98 -21.14 0.55 18.89
N TRP A 99 -20.22 1.29 18.27
CA TRP A 99 -18.79 1.25 18.63
C TRP A 99 -18.27 2.59 19.13
N SER A 100 -19.11 3.61 19.31
CA SER A 100 -18.66 4.99 19.58
C SER A 100 -18.40 5.32 21.05
N SER A 101 -18.53 4.37 21.97
CA SER A 101 -18.50 4.64 23.42
C SER A 101 -17.19 4.28 24.12
N THR A 102 -16.03 4.26 23.43
CA THR A 102 -14.73 4.21 24.12
C THR A 102 -14.06 5.58 24.10
N GLU A 103 -14.38 6.40 25.11
CA GLU A 103 -13.70 7.65 25.44
C GLU A 103 -12.20 7.40 25.69
N ILE A 104 -11.34 7.78 24.75
CA ILE A 104 -9.90 7.95 25.01
C ILE A 104 -9.71 9.37 25.59
N ASN A 105 -9.78 9.47 26.91
CA ASN A 105 -9.28 10.62 27.64
C ASN A 105 -7.76 10.52 27.77
N ASP A 106 -7.01 11.40 27.10
CA ASP A 106 -5.58 11.61 27.38
C ASP A 106 -5.30 13.10 27.62
N PRO A 107 -4.89 13.51 28.85
CA PRO A 107 -4.57 14.90 29.17
C PRO A 107 -3.05 15.09 29.28
N VAL A 108 -2.34 15.47 28.22
CA VAL A 108 -0.98 16.03 28.35
C VAL A 108 -0.70 17.11 27.31
N THR A 109 -1.19 18.32 27.56
CA THR A 109 -0.60 19.55 26.99
C THR A 109 0.56 19.99 27.89
N ARG A 110 1.81 19.94 27.39
CA ARG A 110 2.97 20.54 28.07
C ARG A 110 3.29 21.92 27.47
N PRO A 111 3.65 22.94 28.28
CA PRO A 111 3.92 24.27 27.79
C PRO A 111 5.33 24.39 27.19
N VAL A 112 5.43 25.07 26.06
CA VAL A 112 6.70 25.46 25.42
C VAL A 112 7.32 26.62 26.21
N ARG A 113 8.54 26.43 26.72
CA ARG A 113 9.29 27.45 27.48
C ARG A 113 10.14 28.27 26.50
N SER A 114 9.76 29.53 26.28
CA SER A 114 10.60 30.52 25.58
C SER A 114 11.85 30.82 26.40
N ARG A 115 13.00 30.96 25.73
CA ARG A 115 14.29 31.27 26.37
C ARG A 115 14.72 32.66 25.92
N ASP A 116 14.78 33.59 26.86
CA ASP A 116 15.28 34.96 26.67
C ASP A 116 16.78 34.99 26.30
N PRO A 117 17.21 35.92 25.44
CA PRO A 117 18.62 36.19 25.20
C PRO A 117 19.01 37.52 25.87
N ARG A 118 19.60 37.49 27.06
CA ARG A 118 20.40 38.63 27.59
C ARG A 118 21.18 38.22 28.83
N GLY A 119 22.51 38.26 28.71
CA GLY A 119 23.43 37.98 29.82
C GLY A 119 24.87 37.79 29.36
N SER A 120 25.32 38.62 28.41
CA SER A 120 26.74 38.79 28.10
C SER A 120 27.33 39.71 29.16
N HIS A 121 28.31 39.22 29.93
CA HIS A 121 29.59 39.89 30.22
C HIS A 121 30.30 39.11 31.34
N GLY A 122 31.26 38.29 30.94
CA GLY A 122 32.12 37.51 31.84
C GLY A 122 33.50 37.32 31.23
N ASN A 123 34.33 38.35 31.38
CA ASN A 123 35.79 38.33 31.47
C ASN A 123 36.56 37.20 30.74
N TRP A 124 36.98 37.46 29.49
CA TRP A 124 37.98 36.66 28.77
C TRP A 124 39.39 37.05 29.23
N GLY A 125 39.68 36.78 30.50
CA GLY A 125 41.02 36.86 31.07
C GLY A 125 41.81 35.61 30.73
N ALA A 126 42.97 35.83 30.12
CA ALA A 126 44.02 34.87 29.84
C ALA A 126 44.14 33.77 30.89
N ARG A 127 43.85 32.54 30.48
CA ARG A 127 44.49 31.34 31.04
C ARG A 127 44.90 30.48 29.86
N GLU A 128 46.20 30.43 29.65
CA GLU A 128 46.88 29.37 28.92
C GLU A 128 46.46 28.03 29.55
N ALA A 129 45.35 27.46 29.09
CA ALA A 129 44.98 26.11 29.40
C ALA A 129 45.79 25.24 28.44
N ALA A 130 46.92 24.74 28.93
CA ALA A 130 47.61 23.61 28.34
C ALA A 130 46.56 22.63 27.80
N VAL A 131 46.55 22.43 26.48
CA VAL A 131 45.74 21.39 25.84
C VAL A 131 46.26 20.08 26.40
N ARG A 132 45.65 19.62 27.51
CA ARG A 132 45.73 18.23 27.92
C ARG A 132 45.28 17.48 26.68
N GLN A 133 46.22 16.82 26.03
CA GLN A 133 45.90 15.77 25.08
C GLN A 133 45.12 14.74 25.88
N ARG A 134 43.80 14.90 25.85
CA ARG A 134 42.85 14.06 26.55
C ARG A 134 42.92 12.74 25.82
N GLN A 135 43.79 11.87 26.33
CA GLN A 135 43.82 10.47 25.95
C GLN A 135 42.38 9.99 26.05
N TRP A 136 41.83 9.59 24.90
CA TRP A 136 40.43 9.20 24.78
C TRP A 136 40.14 8.19 25.87
N SER A 137 39.19 8.55 26.73
CA SER A 137 38.77 7.60 27.76
C SER A 137 38.11 6.44 27.03
N VAL A 138 38.29 5.22 27.51
CA VAL A 138 37.51 4.06 27.04
C VAL A 138 36.00 4.38 27.08
N ALA A 139 35.58 5.27 27.99
CA ALA A 139 34.23 5.82 28.02
C ALA A 139 33.81 6.54 26.73
N ASP A 140 34.68 7.33 26.10
CA ASP A 140 34.38 8.05 24.85
C ASP A 140 34.16 7.06 23.69
N PHE A 141 34.90 5.93 23.68
CA PHE A 141 34.71 4.84 22.71
C PHE A 141 33.38 4.10 22.92
N VAL A 142 33.01 3.81 24.17
CA VAL A 142 31.75 3.14 24.51
C VAL A 142 30.56 4.01 24.11
N VAL A 143 30.63 5.32 24.38
CA VAL A 143 29.59 6.27 23.97
C VAL A 143 29.47 6.34 22.45
N ALA A 144 30.59 6.48 21.73
CA ALA A 144 30.57 6.53 20.27
C ALA A 144 30.01 5.24 19.65
N ALA A 145 30.42 4.07 20.16
CA ALA A 145 29.90 2.78 19.70
C ALA A 145 28.40 2.64 19.98
N GLY A 146 27.93 3.07 21.15
CA GLY A 146 26.50 3.08 21.49
C GLY A 146 25.68 4.01 20.61
N VAL A 147 26.17 5.21 20.30
CA VAL A 147 25.51 6.15 19.37
C VAL A 147 25.45 5.57 17.97
N CYS A 148 26.52 4.95 17.47
CA CYS A 148 26.54 4.28 16.17
C CYS A 148 25.56 3.10 16.10
N LEU A 149 25.49 2.28 17.15
CA LEU A 149 24.50 1.20 17.25
C LEU A 149 23.06 1.74 17.26
N ALA A 150 22.79 2.77 18.07
CA ALA A 150 21.46 3.39 18.12
C ALA A 150 21.06 4.00 16.77
N ALA A 151 21.98 4.71 16.11
CA ALA A 151 21.77 5.24 14.78
C ALA A 151 21.48 4.13 13.76
N SER A 152 22.21 3.00 13.82
CA SER A 152 22.01 1.86 12.94
C SER A 152 20.67 1.18 13.15
N CYS A 153 20.25 0.98 14.41
CA CYS A 153 18.93 0.46 14.76
C CYS A 153 17.78 1.38 14.33
N LEU A 154 18.01 2.70 14.27
CA LEU A 154 17.03 3.66 13.74
C LEU A 154 17.04 3.76 12.22
N PHE A 155 18.18 3.48 11.57
CA PHE A 155 18.30 3.49 10.11
C PHE A 155 17.61 2.28 9.46
N PHE A 156 17.63 1.12 10.14
CA PHE A 156 17.01 -0.11 9.67
C PHE A 156 15.49 0.00 9.41
N PRO A 157 14.64 0.54 10.31
CA PRO A 157 13.21 0.73 10.03
C PRO A 157 12.94 1.78 8.93
N ALA A 158 13.81 2.79 8.79
CA ALA A 158 13.69 3.77 7.70
C ALA A 158 13.99 3.15 6.33
N LEU A 159 14.92 2.19 6.26
CA LEU A 159 15.25 1.45 5.04
C LEU A 159 14.10 0.53 4.59
N ILE A 160 13.35 -0.06 5.53
CA ILE A 160 12.17 -0.88 5.22
C ILE A 160 11.04 0.00 4.65
N ASN A 161 10.77 1.16 5.26
CA ASN A 161 9.74 2.09 4.76
C ASN A 161 10.06 2.63 3.35
N SER A 162 11.34 2.77 3.01
CA SER A 162 11.78 3.18 1.66
C SER A 162 11.38 2.16 0.58
N ARG A 163 11.46 0.86 0.86
CA ARG A 163 11.10 -0.20 -0.10
C ARG A 163 9.62 -0.23 -0.44
N TYR A 164 8.77 0.03 0.55
CA TYR A 164 7.32 0.09 0.36
C TYR A 164 6.91 1.19 -0.62
N HIS A 165 7.50 2.38 -0.50
CA HIS A 165 7.23 3.50 -1.42
C HIS A 165 7.66 3.21 -2.87
N PHE A 166 8.73 2.43 -3.10
CA PHE A 166 9.13 2.01 -4.45
C PHE A 166 8.17 1.00 -5.08
N GLN A 167 7.71 0.01 -4.32
CA GLN A 167 6.74 -0.97 -4.83
C GLN A 167 5.41 -0.31 -5.19
N LEU A 168 4.95 0.61 -4.35
CA LEU A 168 3.73 1.38 -4.60
C LEU A 168 3.84 2.23 -5.88
N ALA A 169 4.99 2.88 -6.10
CA ALA A 169 5.23 3.66 -7.32
C ALA A 169 5.21 2.79 -8.60
N GLY A 170 5.71 1.56 -8.52
CA GLY A 170 5.64 0.58 -9.62
C GLY A 170 4.20 0.17 -9.96
N CYS A 171 3.41 -0.19 -8.95
CA CYS A 171 2.00 -0.55 -9.10
C CYS A 171 1.17 0.61 -9.70
N GLN A 172 1.36 1.83 -9.17
CA GLN A 172 0.71 3.02 -9.70
C GLN A 172 1.06 3.26 -11.17
N ASN A 173 2.32 3.06 -11.56
CA ASN A 173 2.75 3.22 -12.94
C ASN A 173 2.16 2.14 -13.86
N ASN A 174 2.04 0.89 -13.38
CA ASN A 174 1.43 -0.19 -14.15
C ASN A 174 -0.06 0.11 -14.42
N MET A 175 -0.82 0.50 -13.40
CA MET A 175 -2.22 0.87 -13.55
C MET A 175 -2.41 2.09 -14.44
N ARG A 176 -1.51 3.09 -14.33
CA ARG A 176 -1.49 4.24 -15.23
C ARG A 176 -1.28 3.82 -16.68
N GLN A 177 -0.36 2.90 -16.93
CA GLN A 177 -0.03 2.43 -18.28
C GLN A 177 -1.19 1.62 -18.90
N VAL A 178 -1.82 0.74 -18.12
CA VAL A 178 -3.04 0.02 -18.54
C VAL A 178 -4.16 1.00 -18.88
N GLY A 179 -4.38 2.00 -18.03
CA GLY A 179 -5.40 3.04 -18.27
C GLY A 179 -5.14 3.85 -19.54
N GLN A 180 -3.89 4.26 -19.78
CA GLN A 180 -3.50 4.95 -21.02
C GLN A 180 -3.71 4.07 -22.25
N GLY A 181 -3.38 2.78 -22.17
CA GLY A 181 -3.62 1.82 -23.25
C GLY A 181 -5.11 1.65 -23.58
N LEU A 182 -5.98 1.57 -22.58
CA LEU A 182 -7.43 1.48 -22.77
C LEU A 182 -8.02 2.73 -23.43
N ILE A 183 -7.58 3.93 -23.02
CA ILE A 183 -8.03 5.19 -23.63
C ILE A 183 -7.59 5.24 -25.10
N GLN A 184 -6.35 4.85 -25.40
CA GLN A 184 -5.87 4.80 -26.77
C GLN A 184 -6.65 3.78 -27.61
N PHE A 185 -6.91 2.60 -27.07
CA PHE A 185 -7.72 1.58 -27.73
C PHE A 185 -9.12 2.08 -28.07
N SER A 186 -9.78 2.77 -27.12
CA SER A 186 -11.11 3.37 -27.32
C SER A 186 -11.08 4.42 -28.42
N GLY A 187 -10.05 5.27 -28.47
CA GLY A 187 -9.85 6.23 -29.56
C GLY A 187 -9.77 5.56 -30.93
N ASP A 188 -9.04 4.45 -31.02
CA ASP A 188 -8.86 3.70 -32.28
C ASP A 188 -10.11 2.88 -32.66
N HIS A 189 -10.95 2.50 -31.69
CA HIS A 189 -12.15 1.66 -31.87
C HIS A 189 -13.47 2.44 -31.73
N GLY A 190 -13.48 3.73 -32.07
CA GLY A 190 -14.71 4.52 -32.16
C GLY A 190 -15.42 4.76 -30.83
N GLY A 191 -14.68 4.84 -29.73
CA GLY A 191 -15.19 5.08 -28.38
C GLY A 191 -15.50 3.81 -27.57
N TYR A 192 -15.39 2.63 -28.19
CA TYR A 192 -15.68 1.37 -27.50
C TYR A 192 -14.47 0.81 -26.78
N PHE A 193 -14.67 0.42 -25.52
CA PHE A 193 -13.68 -0.32 -24.73
C PHE A 193 -13.73 -1.82 -25.06
N PRO A 194 -12.63 -2.56 -24.84
CA PRO A 194 -12.65 -3.99 -25.07
C PRO A 194 -13.68 -4.68 -24.17
N ALA A 195 -14.47 -5.59 -24.73
CA ALA A 195 -15.49 -6.32 -23.99
C ALA A 195 -14.92 -7.64 -23.46
N ALA A 196 -15.11 -7.91 -22.17
CA ALA A 196 -14.88 -9.25 -21.63
C ALA A 196 -16.04 -10.17 -22.04
N ALA A 197 -15.71 -11.36 -22.52
CA ALA A 197 -16.71 -12.37 -22.77
C ALA A 197 -17.35 -12.80 -21.43
N SER A 198 -18.67 -13.01 -21.40
CA SER A 198 -19.38 -13.44 -20.19
C SER A 198 -19.24 -14.94 -19.90
N SER A 199 -18.64 -15.71 -20.82
CA SER A 199 -18.39 -17.14 -20.65
C SER A 199 -17.16 -17.60 -21.43
N GLY A 200 -16.52 -18.68 -20.96
CA GLY A 200 -15.36 -19.30 -21.60
C GLY A 200 -14.00 -18.85 -21.05
N PRO A 201 -12.88 -19.29 -21.65
CA PRO A 201 -11.52 -19.03 -21.16
C PRO A 201 -11.11 -17.55 -21.20
N TYR A 202 -11.92 -16.70 -21.83
CA TYR A 202 -11.74 -15.25 -21.93
C TYR A 202 -12.65 -14.47 -20.96
N ALA A 203 -13.36 -15.15 -20.05
CA ALA A 203 -14.22 -14.56 -19.02
C ALA A 203 -13.47 -14.42 -17.68
N ALA A 204 -12.26 -13.87 -17.72
CA ALA A 204 -11.42 -13.67 -16.54
C ALA A 204 -11.12 -12.18 -16.32
N ALA A 205 -11.02 -11.77 -15.06
CA ALA A 205 -10.52 -10.45 -14.69
C ALA A 205 -9.10 -10.28 -15.26
N GLY A 206 -8.89 -9.25 -16.09
CA GLY A 206 -7.60 -8.99 -16.74
C GLY A 206 -7.49 -9.39 -18.21
N ILE A 207 -8.57 -9.90 -18.85
CA ILE A 207 -8.52 -10.33 -20.27
C ILE A 207 -8.18 -9.22 -21.28
N TYR A 208 -8.26 -7.96 -20.85
CA TYR A 208 -7.89 -6.80 -21.65
C TYR A 208 -6.37 -6.70 -21.87
N GLY A 209 -5.56 -7.31 -21.00
CA GLY A 209 -4.11 -7.30 -21.11
C GLY A 209 -3.57 -7.82 -22.43
N PRO A 210 -3.88 -9.08 -22.82
CA PRO A 210 -3.44 -9.61 -24.11
C PRO A 210 -4.01 -8.84 -25.31
N GLN A 211 -5.21 -8.27 -25.21
CA GLN A 211 -5.79 -7.46 -26.30
C GLN A 211 -5.04 -6.12 -26.49
N LEU A 212 -4.60 -5.49 -25.39
CA LEU A 212 -3.78 -4.28 -25.42
C LEU A 212 -2.35 -4.56 -25.94
N VAL A 213 -1.79 -5.72 -25.61
CA VAL A 213 -0.50 -6.16 -26.16
C VAL A 213 -0.61 -6.49 -27.65
N GLN A 214 -1.67 -7.18 -28.06
CA GLN A 214 -1.92 -7.54 -29.46
C GLN A 214 -2.11 -6.31 -30.35
N SER A 215 -2.74 -5.26 -29.82
CA SER A 215 -2.87 -3.95 -30.48
C SER A 215 -1.60 -3.09 -30.40
N LYS A 216 -0.51 -3.60 -29.79
CA LYS A 216 0.78 -2.91 -29.57
C LYS A 216 0.68 -1.64 -28.74
N LEU A 217 -0.34 -1.54 -27.89
CA LEU A 217 -0.58 -0.37 -27.04
C LEU A 217 0.18 -0.46 -25.70
N VAL A 218 0.57 -1.67 -25.28
CA VAL A 218 1.32 -1.92 -24.05
C VAL A 218 2.47 -2.91 -24.32
N PRO A 219 3.67 -2.74 -23.71
CA PRO A 219 4.79 -3.68 -23.87
C PRO A 219 4.52 -5.04 -23.22
N ASP A 220 4.96 -6.11 -23.88
CA ASP A 220 4.71 -7.55 -23.60
C ASP A 220 5.23 -8.10 -22.25
N GLY A 221 5.72 -7.24 -21.34
CA GLY A 221 6.37 -7.65 -20.08
C GLY A 221 5.86 -6.94 -18.83
N ARG A 222 4.67 -6.31 -18.90
CA ARG A 222 4.12 -5.49 -17.80
C ARG A 222 2.65 -5.73 -17.49
N VAL A 223 2.05 -6.75 -18.07
CA VAL A 223 0.65 -7.12 -17.88
C VAL A 223 0.55 -8.52 -17.34
#